data_AF-A0A7H4NYE1-F1
#
_entry.id   AF-A0A7H4NYE1-F1
#
_cell.length_a   1.000
_cell.length_b   1.000
_cell.length_c   1.000
_cell.angle_alpha   90.00
_cell.angle_beta   90.00
_cell.angle_gamma   90.00
#
_symmetry.space_group_name_H-M   'P 1'
#
loop_
_entity.id
_entity.type
_entity.pdbx_description
1 polymer ?
#
loop_
_entity_poly.entity_id
_entity_poly.type
_entity_poly.pdbx_seq_one_letter_code
_entity_poly.pdbx_strand_id
1 'polypeptide(L)' 'MRYAHPGTPGALVALKSAYGNFIDGKFVEPIGGEFFMNTSPVDGSNIGQFPRF' A
#
# COMPACT_ATOMS: atom_id res chain seq x y z
N MET A 1 6.29 -22.37 5.24
CA MET A 1 6.45 -21.20 6.14
C MET A 1 5.23 -20.30 6.00
N ARG A 2 4.75 -19.69 7.09
CA ARG A 2 3.80 -18.57 7.06
C ARG A 2 4.50 -17.35 7.65
N TYR A 3 4.39 -16.21 6.99
CA TYR A 3 4.79 -14.94 7.57
C TYR A 3 3.66 -14.39 8.45
N ALA A 4 4.01 -13.68 9.51
CA ALA A 4 3.03 -12.96 10.30
C ALA A 4 2.41 -11.82 9.47
N HIS A 5 1.11 -11.56 9.68
CA HIS A 5 0.39 -10.56 8.93
C HIS A 5 0.96 -9.16 9.19
N PRO A 6 1.04 -8.28 8.17
CA PRO A 6 1.44 -6.89 8.39
C PRO A 6 0.64 -6.26 9.54
N GLY A 7 1.33 -5.54 10.44
CA GLY A 7 0.71 -4.94 11.63
C GLY A 7 0.57 -5.87 12.85
N THR A 8 0.99 -7.14 12.76
CA THR A 8 1.04 -8.08 13.91
C THR A 8 2.46 -8.27 14.46
N PRO A 9 2.61 -8.71 15.72
CA PRO A 9 3.93 -9.08 16.26
C PRO A 9 4.63 -10.13 15.38
N GLY A 10 5.88 -9.88 15.01
CA GLY A 10 6.65 -10.75 14.11
C GLY A 10 6.44 -10.49 12.62
N ALA A 11 5.66 -9.48 12.24
CA ALA A 11 5.54 -9.05 10.85
C ALA A 11 6.89 -8.57 10.30
N LEU A 12 7.27 -9.09 9.12
CA LEU A 12 8.52 -8.70 8.47
C LEU A 12 8.41 -7.39 7.68
N VAL A 13 7.18 -6.91 7.45
CA VAL A 13 6.90 -5.73 6.64
C VAL A 13 5.92 -4.81 7.34
N ALA A 14 6.12 -3.51 7.16
CA ALA A 14 5.20 -2.46 7.56
C ALA A 14 4.64 -1.80 6.30
N LEU A 15 3.32 -1.69 6.22
CA LEU A 15 2.63 -1.04 5.11
C LEU A 15 2.54 0.47 5.36
N LYS A 16 2.67 1.26 4.30
CA LYS A 16 2.46 2.71 4.33
C LYS A 16 1.00 3.01 4.05
N SER A 17 0.50 4.12 4.59
CA SER A 17 -0.88 4.57 4.36
C SER A 17 -1.14 4.95 2.90
N ALA A 18 -0.14 5.44 2.17
CA ALA A 18 -0.22 5.80 0.76
C ALA A 18 1.10 5.55 0.01
N TYR A 19 1.00 5.30 -1.28
CA TYR A 19 2.12 5.07 -2.19
C TYR A 19 1.96 5.91 -3.46
N GLY A 20 3.07 6.42 -4.00
CA GLY A 20 3.10 7.09 -5.29
C GLY A 20 3.30 6.14 -6.47
N ASN A 21 3.21 6.66 -7.69
CA ASN A 21 3.66 6.00 -8.91
C ASN A 21 5.19 5.90 -8.87
N PHE A 22 5.76 4.77 -9.30
CA PHE A 22 7.21 4.64 -9.38
C PHE A 22 7.71 5.05 -10.76
N ILE A 23 8.29 6.25 -10.86
CA ILE A 23 8.73 6.88 -12.12
C ILE A 23 10.17 7.35 -11.93
N ASP A 24 11.06 6.98 -12.86
CA ASP A 24 12.49 7.35 -12.86
C ASP A 24 13.20 7.13 -11.51
N GLY A 25 12.93 5.99 -10.88
CA GLY A 25 13.56 5.60 -9.61
C GLY A 25 12.98 6.27 -8.37
N LYS A 26 11.87 7.01 -8.48
CA LYS A 26 11.24 7.74 -7.38
C LYS A 26 9.76 7.45 -7.29
N PHE A 27 9.22 7.53 -6.09
CA PHE A 27 7.76 7.54 -5.87
C PHE A 27 7.24 8.97 -6.04
N VAL A 28 6.30 9.16 -6.96
CA VAL A 28 5.74 10.45 -7.35
C VAL A 28 4.21 10.41 -7.19
N GLU A 29 3.62 11.48 -6.69
CA GLU A 29 2.16 11.59 -6.54
C GLU A 29 1.44 11.63 -7.91
N PRO A 30 0.17 11.18 -7.99
CA PRO A 30 -0.63 11.34 -9.20
C PRO A 30 -0.83 12.80 -9.53
N ILE A 31 -0.73 13.14 -10.82
CA ILE A 31 -0.96 14.51 -11.30
C ILE A 31 -2.39 15.00 -10.96
N GLY A 32 -3.38 14.12 -11.02
CA GLY A 32 -4.77 14.45 -10.65
C GLY A 32 -5.04 14.47 -9.14
N GLY A 33 -4.06 14.10 -8.30
CA GLY A 33 -4.23 14.00 -6.84
C GLY A 33 -5.18 12.88 -6.39
N GLU A 34 -5.74 12.09 -7.30
CA GLU A 34 -6.66 11.01 -6.96
C GLU A 34 -5.93 9.76 -6.48
N PHE A 35 -6.42 9.19 -5.38
CA PHE A 35 -5.99 7.90 -4.88
C PHE A 35 -7.21 7.02 -4.64
N PHE A 36 -7.01 5.71 -4.64
CA PHE A 36 -8.01 4.74 -4.20
C PHE A 36 -7.45 3.85 -3.08
N MET A 37 -8.31 3.40 -2.17
CA MET A 37 -7.93 2.46 -1.13
C MET A 37 -7.84 1.05 -1.70
N ASN A 38 -6.70 0.39 -1.50
CA ASN A 38 -6.55 -1.02 -1.75
C ASN A 38 -6.81 -1.80 -0.46
N THR A 39 -7.76 -2.73 -0.51
CA THR A 39 -8.09 -3.62 0.60
C THR A 39 -7.60 -5.03 0.32
N SER A 40 -7.22 -5.73 1.37
CA SER A 40 -6.82 -7.13 1.33
C SER A 40 -8.01 -8.00 0.88
N PRO A 41 -7.85 -8.85 -0.15
CA PRO A 41 -8.90 -9.80 -0.51
C PRO A 41 -9.02 -10.96 0.50
N VAL A 42 -8.08 -11.08 1.45
CA VAL A 42 -8.05 -12.16 2.44
C VAL A 42 -9.00 -11.87 3.60
N ASP A 43 -9.01 -10.62 4.08
CA ASP A 43 -9.71 -10.21 5.31
C ASP A 43 -10.37 -8.83 5.22
N GLY A 44 -10.32 -8.18 4.06
CA GLY A 44 -10.90 -6.84 3.84
C GLY A 44 -10.13 -5.70 4.51
N SER A 45 -8.98 -5.97 5.16
CA SER A 45 -8.19 -4.95 5.85
C SER A 45 -7.61 -3.91 4.87
N ASN A 46 -7.40 -2.68 5.35
CA ASN A 46 -6.78 -1.63 4.55
C ASN A 46 -5.28 -1.93 4.35
N ILE A 47 -4.84 -1.97 3.10
CA ILE A 47 -3.42 -2.17 2.76
C ILE A 47 -2.72 -0.82 2.54
N GLY A 48 -3.37 0.09 1.82
CA GLY A 48 -2.83 1.41 1.53
C GLY A 48 -3.53 2.07 0.34
N GLN A 49 -3.33 3.38 0.21
CA GLN A 49 -3.85 4.16 -0.91
C GLN A 49 -2.87 4.16 -2.09
N PHE A 50 -3.39 3.98 -3.30
CA PHE A 50 -2.60 3.96 -4.53
C PHE A 50 -3.14 4.98 -5.53
N PRO A 51 -2.28 5.54 -6.41
CA PRO A 51 -2.68 6.57 -7.35
C PRO A 51 -3.75 6.05 -8.32
N ARG A 52 -4.71 6.90 -8.66
CA ARG A 52 -5.72 6.67 -9.69
C ARG A 52 -5.57 7.73 -10.77
N PHE A 53 -5.82 7.33 -12.02
CA PHE A 53 -5.87 8.23 -13.18
C PHE A 53 -7.27 8.76 -13.41
#